data_AF-A0A7Y2USJ5-F1
#
_entry.id   AF-A0A7Y2USJ5-F1
#
_cell.length_a   1.000
_cell.length_b   1.000
_cell.length_c   1.000
_cell.angle_alpha   90.00
_cell.angle_beta   90.00
_cell.angle_gamma   90.00
#
_symmetry.space_group_name_H-M   'P 1'
#
loop_
_entity.id
_entity.type
_entity.pdbx_description
1 polymer ?
#
loop_
_entity_poly.entity_id
_entity_poly.type
_entity_poly.pdbx_seq_one_letter_code
_entity_poly.pdbx_strand_id
1 'polypeptide(L)'
;MPSAGRSRLPSFANIIARRGFQKWAARFPLTRRLVRREGEALFDLLAGFCHSQVLMALVQLEIPQALIEGPATSQSLAAKSGVPEDRMAVLLKAGTALGLLKSKRGGRVALTQRGAALVGVPGLQAMIRHHDVLYRDLADPVAFFRGETDPELAGFWPYVFGGDVDPQVAATYSDLMAQSQLLVADDTLDAVSLKGVRHLMDIGGGTGAFLAEVGARYANLKLTLFDLPAVAPHAEARFAQAGLAARTEIASGSFRTDALPAGPDAISLVRVLYDHSDETVSALLTKVYDALPEGGQLIISEPMSGGARPQRAGDAYFAIYTLAMGTGKARSADEIAQMCRRAGFQTIAQPAVRRPFITGVVVAAKGSS
;
A
#
# COMPACT_ATOMS: atom_id res chain seq x y z
N MET A 1 8.82 -47.59 -32.25
CA MET A 1 8.07 -46.73 -33.20
C MET A 1 8.03 -45.31 -32.65
N PRO A 2 8.65 -44.32 -33.30
CA PRO A 2 8.57 -42.93 -32.85
C PRO A 2 7.21 -42.35 -33.25
N SER A 3 6.46 -41.85 -32.27
CA SER A 3 5.17 -41.19 -32.51
C SER A 3 5.37 -39.89 -33.28
N ALA A 4 4.69 -39.78 -34.41
CA ALA A 4 4.64 -38.61 -35.27
C ALA A 4 4.40 -37.31 -34.49
N GLY A 5 5.28 -36.32 -34.71
CA GLY A 5 5.16 -34.98 -34.15
C GLY A 5 3.89 -34.30 -34.65
N ARG A 6 2.95 -34.04 -33.74
CA ARG A 6 1.88 -33.07 -33.97
C ARG A 6 2.51 -31.70 -34.06
N SER A 7 2.51 -31.10 -35.25
CA SER A 7 2.86 -29.70 -35.46
C SER A 7 1.96 -28.82 -34.60
N ARG A 8 2.49 -28.31 -33.48
CA ARG A 8 1.80 -27.28 -32.69
C ARG A 8 1.72 -26.03 -33.55
N LEU A 9 0.50 -25.66 -33.96
CA LEU A 9 0.26 -24.35 -34.56
C LEU A 9 0.90 -23.28 -33.65
N PRO A 10 1.63 -22.31 -34.21
CA PRO A 10 2.23 -21.26 -33.40
C PRO A 10 1.11 -20.54 -32.64
N SER A 11 1.26 -20.44 -31.32
CA SER A 11 0.41 -19.61 -30.48
C SER A 11 0.25 -18.22 -31.11
N PHE A 12 -0.91 -17.59 -30.96
CA PHE A 12 -1.14 -16.23 -31.42
C PHE A 12 -0.05 -15.25 -30.92
N ALA A 13 0.48 -15.48 -29.73
CA ALA A 13 1.64 -14.75 -29.19
C ALA A 13 2.90 -14.92 -30.05
N ASN A 14 3.18 -16.14 -30.53
CA ASN A 14 4.31 -16.42 -31.41
C ASN A 14 4.14 -15.76 -32.79
N ILE A 15 2.92 -15.46 -33.22
CA ILE A 15 2.64 -14.74 -34.46
C ILE A 15 2.86 -13.24 -34.26
N ILE A 16 2.38 -12.66 -33.15
CA ILE A 16 2.59 -11.25 -32.79
C ILE A 16 4.08 -10.93 -32.60
N ALA A 17 4.85 -11.87 -32.05
CA ALA A 17 6.29 -11.70 -31.83
C ALA A 17 7.12 -11.68 -33.13
N ARG A 18 6.57 -12.12 -34.27
CA ARG A 18 7.31 -12.14 -35.54
C ARG A 18 7.50 -10.73 -36.08
N ARG A 19 8.76 -10.38 -36.37
CA ARG A 19 9.15 -9.11 -36.98
C ARG A 19 8.36 -8.74 -38.25
N GLY A 20 8.02 -9.73 -39.08
CA GLY A 20 7.20 -9.54 -40.29
C GLY A 20 5.76 -9.11 -39.98
N PHE A 21 5.12 -9.74 -38.99
CA PHE A 21 3.79 -9.39 -38.53
C PHE A 21 3.77 -8.02 -37.87
N GLN A 22 4.75 -7.71 -37.02
CA GLN A 22 4.88 -6.38 -36.39
C GLN A 22 5.03 -5.26 -37.41
N LYS A 23 5.88 -5.45 -38.44
CA LYS A 23 6.07 -4.47 -39.53
C LYS A 23 4.79 -4.25 -40.33
N TRP A 24 4.06 -5.32 -40.64
CA TRP A 24 2.78 -5.24 -41.35
C TRP A 24 1.72 -4.54 -40.50
N ALA A 25 1.53 -4.99 -39.25
CA ALA A 25 0.55 -4.44 -38.32
C ALA A 25 0.80 -2.97 -37.96
N ALA A 26 2.07 -2.53 -37.91
CA ALA A 26 2.44 -1.13 -37.69
C ALA A 26 2.12 -0.23 -38.90
N ARG A 27 2.04 -0.79 -40.11
CA ARG A 27 1.73 -0.05 -41.35
C ARG A 27 0.23 -0.07 -41.68
N PHE A 28 -0.47 -1.12 -41.27
CA PHE A 28 -1.88 -1.30 -41.58
C PHE A 28 -2.79 -0.35 -40.76
N PRO A 29 -3.68 0.45 -41.39
CA PRO A 29 -4.41 1.53 -40.73
C PRO A 29 -5.25 1.12 -39.51
N LEU A 30 -5.85 -0.08 -39.55
CA LEU A 30 -6.73 -0.56 -38.47
C LEU A 30 -5.95 -1.04 -37.24
N THR A 31 -4.72 -1.53 -37.41
CA THR A 31 -3.90 -2.08 -36.33
C THR A 31 -2.82 -1.13 -35.84
N ARG A 32 -2.43 -0.12 -36.63
CA ARG A 32 -1.34 0.82 -36.30
C ARG A 32 -1.53 1.54 -34.97
N ARG A 33 -2.76 1.94 -34.63
CA ARG A 33 -3.07 2.62 -33.36
C ARG A 33 -2.84 1.68 -32.17
N LEU A 34 -3.30 0.44 -32.28
CA LEU A 34 -3.10 -0.58 -31.25
C LEU A 34 -1.60 -0.89 -31.09
N VAL A 35 -0.88 -1.13 -32.20
CA VAL A 35 0.56 -1.41 -32.17
C VAL A 35 1.34 -0.27 -31.53
N ARG A 36 0.99 0.99 -31.83
CA ARG A 36 1.61 2.15 -31.18
C ARG A 36 1.33 2.18 -29.69
N ARG A 37 0.08 1.99 -29.27
CA ARG A 37 -0.31 1.98 -27.85
C ARG A 37 0.40 0.88 -27.06
N GLU A 38 0.45 -0.34 -27.59
CA GLU A 38 1.14 -1.46 -26.95
C GLU A 38 2.67 -1.25 -26.95
N GLY A 39 3.22 -0.65 -28.00
CA GLY A 39 4.63 -0.26 -28.05
C GLY A 39 4.99 0.81 -27.01
N GLU A 40 4.14 1.83 -26.84
CA GLU A 40 4.28 2.85 -25.80
C GLU A 40 4.17 2.23 -24.40
N ALA A 41 3.20 1.35 -24.17
CA ALA A 41 3.04 0.66 -22.89
C ALA A 41 4.25 -0.24 -22.54
N LEU A 42 4.83 -0.94 -23.53
CA LEU A 42 6.04 -1.74 -23.32
C LEU A 42 7.26 -0.86 -23.05
N PHE A 43 7.38 0.25 -23.77
CA PHE A 43 8.45 1.22 -23.53
C PHE A 43 8.34 1.85 -22.14
N ASP A 44 7.12 2.14 -21.66
CA ASP A 44 6.89 2.63 -20.30
C ASP A 44 7.34 1.63 -19.23
N LEU A 45 7.22 0.32 -19.47
CA LEU A 45 7.78 -0.70 -18.58
C LEU A 45 9.32 -0.72 -18.64
N LEU A 46 9.89 -0.64 -19.84
CA LEU A 46 11.35 -0.60 -20.06
C LEU A 46 11.99 0.62 -19.38
N ALA A 47 11.37 1.80 -19.53
CA ALA A 47 11.87 3.06 -18.96
C ALA A 47 11.36 3.31 -17.52
N GLY A 48 10.51 2.43 -16.99
CA GLY A 48 9.83 2.62 -15.71
C GLY A 48 10.77 2.82 -14.53
N PHE A 49 11.89 2.09 -14.50
CA PHE A 49 12.91 2.28 -13.45
C PHE A 49 13.47 3.72 -13.46
N CYS A 50 13.70 4.29 -14.64
CA CYS A 50 14.18 5.66 -14.78
C CYS A 50 13.09 6.67 -14.42
N HIS A 51 11.84 6.44 -14.84
CA HIS A 51 10.71 7.30 -14.48
C HIS A 51 10.51 7.39 -12.96
N SER A 52 10.63 6.26 -12.27
CA SER A 52 10.49 6.21 -10.82
C SER A 52 11.68 6.86 -10.09
N GLN A 53 12.89 6.82 -10.65
CA GLN A 53 14.05 7.58 -10.15
C GLN A 53 13.88 9.10 -10.36
N VAL A 54 13.27 9.55 -11.46
CA VAL A 54 12.91 10.96 -11.65
C VAL A 54 11.92 11.43 -10.58
N LEU A 55 10.90 10.61 -10.27
CA LEU A 55 9.95 10.91 -9.20
C LEU A 55 10.66 11.02 -7.84
N MET A 56 11.52 10.06 -7.51
CA MET A 56 12.34 10.06 -6.30
C MET A 56 13.18 11.34 -6.19
N ALA A 57 13.92 11.69 -7.26
CA ALA A 57 14.79 12.85 -7.29
C ALA A 57 14.01 14.17 -7.08
N LEU A 58 12.85 14.32 -7.73
CA LEU A 58 12.00 15.50 -7.52
C LEU A 58 11.58 15.65 -6.05
N VAL A 59 11.23 14.54 -5.39
CA VAL A 59 10.79 14.53 -3.98
C VAL A 59 11.95 14.76 -3.01
N GLN A 60 13.11 14.14 -3.24
CA GLN A 60 14.28 14.31 -2.38
C GLN A 60 14.90 15.72 -2.51
N LEU A 61 14.84 16.32 -3.69
CA LEU A 61 15.30 17.69 -3.94
C LEU A 61 14.24 18.76 -3.60
N GLU A 62 13.11 18.36 -2.99
CA GLU A 62 12.02 19.24 -2.54
C GLU A 62 11.46 20.15 -3.65
N ILE A 63 11.50 19.68 -4.91
CA ILE A 63 11.02 20.44 -6.06
C ILE A 63 9.51 20.70 -6.01
N PRO A 64 8.65 19.72 -5.62
CA PRO A 64 7.23 19.99 -5.43
C PRO A 64 6.95 21.06 -4.37
N GLN A 65 7.66 21.05 -3.24
CA GLN A 65 7.54 22.06 -2.19
C GLN A 65 7.90 23.44 -2.72
N ALA A 66 9.04 23.56 -3.41
CA ALA A 66 9.48 24.82 -3.98
C ALA A 66 8.51 25.38 -5.04
N LEU A 67 7.69 24.53 -5.66
CA LEU A 67 6.75 24.91 -6.72
C LEU A 67 5.29 25.02 -6.27
N ILE A 68 4.95 24.66 -5.02
CA ILE A 68 3.58 24.81 -4.50
C ILE A 68 3.24 26.29 -4.27
N GLU A 69 4.24 27.10 -3.91
CA GLU A 69 4.12 28.55 -3.72
C GLU A 69 4.00 29.31 -5.05
N GLY A 70 4.44 28.71 -6.16
CA GLY A 70 4.29 29.28 -7.49
C GLY A 70 5.35 28.83 -8.50
N PRO A 71 5.24 29.27 -9.77
CA PRO A 71 6.18 28.87 -10.83
C PRO A 71 7.58 29.45 -10.64
N ALA A 72 8.62 28.60 -10.74
CA ALA A 72 10.03 28.97 -10.59
C ALA A 72 10.87 28.66 -11.84
N THR A 73 12.08 29.23 -11.93
CA THR A 73 13.03 28.95 -13.03
C THR A 73 13.96 27.78 -12.69
N SER A 74 14.58 27.18 -13.71
CA SER A 74 15.62 26.14 -13.52
C SER A 74 16.75 26.64 -12.64
N GLN A 75 17.27 27.84 -12.91
CA GLN A 75 18.33 28.48 -12.14
C GLN A 75 17.97 28.64 -10.65
N SER A 76 16.75 29.08 -10.34
CA SER A 76 16.32 29.26 -8.95
C SER A 76 16.18 27.94 -8.20
N LEU A 77 15.63 26.92 -8.85
CA LEU A 77 15.49 25.58 -8.27
C LEU A 77 16.86 24.92 -8.07
N ALA A 78 17.75 25.03 -9.07
CA ALA A 78 19.13 24.58 -9.02
C ALA A 78 19.91 25.17 -7.83
N ALA A 79 19.82 26.49 -7.66
CA ALA A 79 20.48 27.18 -6.54
C ALA A 79 19.94 26.75 -5.17
N LYS A 80 18.62 26.56 -5.04
CA LYS A 80 17.99 26.12 -3.78
C LYS A 80 18.34 24.68 -3.42
N SER A 81 18.43 23.78 -4.41
CA SER A 81 18.63 22.36 -4.18
C SER A 81 20.09 21.90 -4.31
N GLY A 82 21.03 22.82 -4.58
CA GLY A 82 22.44 22.48 -4.78
C GLY A 82 22.74 21.65 -6.03
N VAL A 83 21.87 21.67 -7.04
CA VAL A 83 22.02 20.88 -8.28
C VAL A 83 22.54 21.78 -9.39
N PRO A 84 23.53 21.35 -10.20
CA PRO A 84 23.96 22.11 -11.38
C PRO A 84 22.79 22.44 -12.31
N GLU A 85 22.74 23.68 -12.81
CA GLU A 85 21.57 24.18 -13.56
C GLU A 85 21.25 23.36 -14.82
N ASP A 86 22.27 22.88 -15.54
CA ASP A 86 22.13 22.02 -16.71
C ASP A 86 21.45 20.68 -16.36
N ARG A 87 21.83 20.08 -15.22
CA ARG A 87 21.22 18.85 -14.69
C ARG A 87 19.81 19.08 -14.17
N MET A 88 19.57 20.19 -13.47
CA MET A 88 18.23 20.59 -13.05
C MET A 88 17.32 20.75 -14.26
N ALA A 89 17.79 21.40 -15.34
CA ALA A 89 17.01 21.56 -16.55
C ALA A 89 16.59 20.22 -17.18
N VAL A 90 17.45 19.19 -17.13
CA VAL A 90 17.12 17.82 -17.55
C VAL A 90 16.05 17.22 -16.63
N LEU A 91 16.21 17.31 -15.32
CA LEU A 91 15.25 16.79 -14.34
C LEU A 91 13.86 17.42 -14.50
N LEU A 92 13.80 18.75 -14.69
CA LEU A 92 12.53 19.46 -14.89
C LEU A 92 11.85 19.09 -16.21
N LYS A 93 12.63 18.87 -17.28
CA LYS A 93 12.09 18.34 -18.55
C LYS A 93 11.54 16.92 -18.37
N ALA A 94 12.25 16.06 -17.63
CA ALA A 94 11.78 14.72 -17.32
C ALA A 94 10.48 14.75 -16.49
N GLY A 95 10.42 15.57 -15.43
CA GLY A 95 9.21 15.78 -14.64
C GLY A 95 8.05 16.34 -15.46
N THR A 96 8.34 17.17 -16.47
CA THR A 96 7.33 17.67 -17.42
C THR A 96 6.83 16.56 -18.35
N ALA A 97 7.73 15.71 -18.87
CA ALA A 97 7.37 14.57 -19.71
C ALA A 97 6.52 13.53 -18.97
N LEU A 98 6.77 13.34 -17.67
CA LEU A 98 5.96 12.46 -16.80
C LEU A 98 4.63 13.10 -16.34
N GLY A 99 4.36 14.34 -16.77
CA GLY A 99 3.15 15.07 -16.42
C GLY A 99 3.07 15.48 -14.94
N LEU A 100 4.19 15.51 -14.22
CA LEU A 100 4.29 16.05 -12.85
C LEU A 100 4.47 17.57 -12.87
N LEU A 101 5.21 18.06 -13.87
CA LEU A 101 5.47 19.48 -14.07
C LEU A 101 4.89 19.97 -15.40
N LYS A 102 4.78 21.28 -15.56
CA LYS A 102 4.42 21.93 -16.83
C LYS A 102 5.23 23.19 -17.04
N SER A 103 5.64 23.42 -18.28
CA SER A 103 6.32 24.65 -18.67
C SER A 103 5.38 25.86 -18.64
N LYS A 104 5.93 27.01 -18.30
CA LYS A 104 5.28 28.33 -18.25
C LYS A 104 6.11 29.35 -19.06
N ARG A 105 5.51 30.52 -19.29
CA ARG A 105 6.20 31.63 -19.97
C ARG A 105 7.47 32.04 -19.21
N GLY A 106 8.47 32.55 -19.93
CA GLY A 106 9.73 33.02 -19.34
C GLY A 106 10.62 31.92 -18.76
N GLY A 107 10.57 30.70 -19.32
CA GLY A 107 11.41 29.58 -18.88
C GLY A 107 11.08 29.02 -17.49
N ARG A 108 9.90 29.38 -16.95
CA ARG A 108 9.44 28.89 -15.65
C ARG A 108 8.78 27.52 -15.77
N VAL A 109 8.74 26.79 -14.66
CA VAL A 109 8.02 25.52 -14.50
C VAL A 109 7.05 25.64 -13.33
N ALA A 110 5.96 24.87 -13.38
CA ALA A 110 4.96 24.81 -12.33
C ALA A 110 4.47 23.36 -12.15
N LEU A 111 3.84 23.07 -11.02
CA LEU A 111 3.20 21.77 -10.82
C LEU A 111 1.98 21.60 -11.74
N THR A 112 1.77 20.36 -12.20
CA THR A 112 0.45 19.93 -12.68
C THR A 112 -0.45 19.56 -11.49
N GLN A 113 -1.69 19.18 -11.77
CA GLN A 113 -2.55 18.60 -10.73
C GLN A 113 -1.95 17.32 -10.14
N ARG A 114 -1.35 16.47 -10.98
CA ARG A 114 -0.65 15.25 -10.55
C ARG A 114 0.59 15.58 -9.71
N GLY A 115 1.37 16.58 -10.10
CA GLY A 115 2.53 17.03 -9.32
C GLY A 115 2.13 17.63 -7.97
N ALA A 116 1.04 18.40 -7.93
CA ALA A 116 0.51 18.96 -6.68
C ALA A 116 0.06 17.88 -5.69
N ALA A 117 -0.42 16.74 -6.18
CA ALA A 117 -0.75 15.59 -5.33
C ALA A 117 0.46 15.05 -4.55
N LEU A 118 1.70 15.25 -5.03
CA LEU A 118 2.91 14.91 -4.26
C LEU A 118 2.99 15.70 -2.96
N VAL A 119 2.49 16.94 -2.91
CA VAL A 119 2.48 17.76 -1.69
C VAL A 119 1.22 17.51 -0.87
N GLY A 120 0.07 17.39 -1.54
CA GLY A 120 -1.24 17.35 -0.88
C GLY A 120 -1.68 15.98 -0.37
N VAL A 121 -1.14 14.87 -0.88
CA VAL A 121 -1.55 13.52 -0.44
C VAL A 121 -0.70 13.11 0.78
N PRO A 122 -1.32 12.88 1.95
CA PRO A 122 -0.61 12.48 3.16
C PRO A 122 0.25 11.23 2.95
N GLY A 123 1.48 11.25 3.48
CA GLY A 123 2.40 10.12 3.43
C GLY A 123 3.02 9.81 2.05
N LEU A 124 2.52 10.38 0.94
CA LEU A 124 2.96 9.98 -0.40
C LEU A 124 4.47 10.21 -0.62
N GLN A 125 5.00 11.35 -0.18
CA GLN A 125 6.44 11.60 -0.33
C GLN A 125 7.29 10.75 0.60
N ALA A 126 6.81 10.46 1.81
CA ALA A 126 7.50 9.56 2.72
C ALA A 126 7.57 8.15 2.10
N MET A 127 6.48 7.68 1.49
CA MET A 127 6.45 6.40 0.74
C MET A 127 7.42 6.41 -0.43
N ILE A 128 7.45 7.51 -1.21
CA ILE A 128 8.41 7.66 -2.31
C ILE A 128 9.84 7.57 -1.79
N ARG A 129 10.19 8.29 -0.71
CA ARG A 129 11.54 8.25 -0.14
C ARG A 129 11.94 6.85 0.32
N HIS A 130 11.01 6.12 0.92
CA HIS A 130 11.23 4.76 1.42
C HIS A 130 11.38 3.69 0.33
N HIS A 131 11.03 3.98 -0.93
CA HIS A 131 11.30 3.03 -2.03
C HIS A 131 12.80 2.79 -2.24
N ASP A 132 13.69 3.62 -1.68
CA ASP A 132 15.14 3.44 -1.76
C ASP A 132 15.61 2.07 -1.24
N VAL A 133 15.00 1.57 -0.16
CA VAL A 133 15.28 0.23 0.40
C VAL A 133 14.90 -0.85 -0.62
N LEU A 134 13.65 -0.82 -1.10
CA LEU A 134 13.18 -1.81 -2.06
C LEU A 134 13.94 -1.74 -3.41
N TYR A 135 14.45 -0.57 -3.81
CA TYR A 135 15.33 -0.46 -4.98
C TYR A 135 16.62 -1.25 -4.81
N ARG A 136 17.20 -1.24 -3.61
CA ARG A 136 18.41 -2.02 -3.31
C ARG A 136 18.12 -3.51 -3.27
N ASP A 137 17.00 -3.90 -2.65
CA ASP A 137 16.55 -5.29 -2.62
C ASP A 137 16.28 -5.87 -4.02
N LEU A 138 15.80 -5.03 -4.95
CA LEU A 138 15.52 -5.42 -6.33
C LEU A 138 16.68 -5.14 -7.30
N ALA A 139 17.89 -4.86 -6.80
CA ALA A 139 19.06 -4.61 -7.65
C ALA A 139 19.46 -5.84 -8.49
N ASP A 140 19.28 -7.05 -7.95
CA ASP A 140 19.30 -8.31 -8.70
C ASP A 140 17.93 -8.99 -8.60
N PRO A 141 16.98 -8.66 -9.50
CA PRO A 141 15.63 -9.19 -9.43
C PRO A 141 15.58 -10.71 -9.68
N VAL A 142 16.57 -11.28 -10.38
CA VAL A 142 16.59 -12.73 -10.64
C VAL A 142 16.98 -13.49 -9.37
N ALA A 143 18.04 -13.06 -8.69
CA ALA A 143 18.42 -13.62 -7.40
C ALA A 143 17.30 -13.43 -6.36
N PHE A 144 16.66 -12.25 -6.34
CA PHE A 144 15.52 -11.96 -5.47
C PHE A 144 14.38 -12.98 -5.64
N PHE A 145 13.91 -13.20 -6.87
CA PHE A 145 12.82 -14.16 -7.11
C PHE A 145 13.22 -15.63 -6.96
N ARG A 146 14.53 -15.94 -6.91
CA ARG A 146 15.02 -17.27 -6.55
C ARG A 146 15.16 -17.48 -5.05
N GLY A 147 14.99 -16.42 -4.23
CA GLY A 147 15.25 -16.46 -2.80
C GLY A 147 16.74 -16.53 -2.47
N GLU A 148 17.59 -16.00 -3.34
CA GLU A 148 19.06 -16.00 -3.20
C GLU A 148 19.59 -14.69 -2.57
N THR A 149 18.69 -13.79 -2.15
CA THR A 149 19.01 -12.48 -1.53
C THR A 149 18.55 -12.42 -0.08
N ASP A 150 19.16 -11.55 0.71
CA ASP A 150 18.72 -11.16 2.06
C ASP A 150 18.23 -9.70 2.00
N PRO A 151 16.92 -9.44 1.83
CA PRO A 151 16.41 -8.10 1.62
C PRO A 151 16.55 -7.22 2.86
N GLU A 152 17.02 -5.98 2.68
CA GLU A 152 17.10 -4.96 3.73
C GLU A 152 15.71 -4.67 4.32
N LEU A 153 14.66 -4.73 3.50
CA LEU A 153 13.30 -4.44 3.94
C LEU A 153 12.80 -5.39 5.04
N ALA A 154 13.29 -6.63 5.10
CA ALA A 154 12.96 -7.58 6.16
C ALA A 154 13.38 -7.07 7.56
N GLY A 155 14.45 -6.28 7.62
CA GLY A 155 14.96 -5.68 8.86
C GLY A 155 14.04 -4.64 9.51
N PHE A 156 13.02 -4.16 8.80
CA PHE A 156 12.05 -3.19 9.34
C PHE A 156 10.86 -3.88 10.05
N TRP A 157 10.74 -5.21 9.97
CA TRP A 157 9.61 -5.98 10.53
C TRP A 157 9.95 -6.90 11.71
N PRO A 158 10.78 -6.46 12.66
CA PRO A 158 11.35 -7.35 13.65
C PRO A 158 10.29 -7.90 14.61
N TYR A 159 9.19 -7.18 14.83
CA TYR A 159 8.09 -7.62 15.71
C TYR A 159 7.38 -8.87 15.18
N VAL A 160 7.47 -9.15 13.88
CA VAL A 160 6.96 -10.40 13.30
C VAL A 160 7.90 -11.56 13.52
N PHE A 161 9.20 -11.29 13.60
CA PHE A 161 10.25 -12.27 13.83
C PHE A 161 10.71 -12.35 15.30
N GLY A 162 10.18 -11.50 16.18
CA GLY A 162 10.57 -11.39 17.58
C GLY A 162 11.95 -10.74 17.83
N GLY A 163 12.44 -9.91 16.90
CA GLY A 163 13.72 -9.21 17.01
C GLY A 163 13.63 -7.79 17.61
N ASP A 164 14.79 -7.22 17.95
CA ASP A 164 14.96 -5.80 18.28
C ASP A 164 15.42 -5.01 17.05
N VAL A 165 14.94 -3.79 16.88
CA VAL A 165 15.40 -2.84 15.83
C VAL A 165 15.85 -1.54 16.46
N ASP A 166 16.78 -0.88 15.78
CA ASP A 166 17.20 0.48 16.11
C ASP A 166 15.96 1.39 16.28
N PRO A 167 15.77 2.01 17.46
CA PRO A 167 14.62 2.86 17.75
C PRO A 167 14.39 3.97 16.71
N GLN A 168 15.45 4.49 16.07
CA GLN A 168 15.35 5.53 15.06
C GLN A 168 14.77 5.00 13.73
N VAL A 169 15.14 3.76 13.37
CA VAL A 169 14.62 3.05 12.19
C VAL A 169 13.15 2.68 12.43
N ALA A 170 12.83 2.17 13.62
CA ALA A 170 11.47 1.86 14.02
C ALA A 170 10.57 3.11 14.03
N ALA A 171 11.04 4.25 14.55
CA ALA A 171 10.29 5.50 14.58
C ALA A 171 10.01 6.05 13.17
N THR A 172 11.03 6.12 12.32
CA THR A 172 10.89 6.61 10.94
C THR A 172 9.89 5.78 10.14
N TYR A 173 9.91 4.46 10.34
CA TYR A 173 8.98 3.56 9.68
C TYR A 173 7.56 3.63 10.26
N SER A 174 7.44 3.74 11.60
CA SER A 174 6.16 3.94 12.29
C SER A 174 5.46 5.22 11.81
N ASP A 175 6.21 6.30 11.63
CA ASP A 175 5.69 7.56 11.10
C ASP A 175 5.21 7.43 9.66
N LEU A 176 5.97 6.72 8.81
CA LEU A 176 5.58 6.41 7.44
C LEU A 176 4.25 5.66 7.39
N MET A 177 4.12 4.59 8.19
CA MET A 177 2.89 3.79 8.27
C MET A 177 1.73 4.63 8.78
N ALA A 178 1.94 5.41 9.84
CA ALA A 178 0.92 6.27 10.42
C ALA A 178 0.39 7.31 9.43
N GLN A 179 1.26 7.93 8.62
CA GLN A 179 0.84 8.91 7.60
C GLN A 179 0.07 8.25 6.46
N SER A 180 0.50 7.06 6.02
CA SER A 180 -0.22 6.33 4.98
C SER A 180 -1.59 5.80 5.44
N GLN A 181 -1.77 5.65 6.76
CA GLN A 181 -3.01 5.17 7.37
C GLN A 181 -4.19 6.12 7.24
N LEU A 182 -3.97 7.42 7.02
CA LEU A 182 -5.06 8.39 6.81
C LEU A 182 -5.92 8.01 5.60
N LEU A 183 -5.29 7.67 4.47
CA LEU A 183 -6.01 7.29 3.26
C LEU A 183 -6.71 5.93 3.40
N VAL A 184 -6.09 5.00 4.11
CA VAL A 184 -6.67 3.69 4.43
C VAL A 184 -7.90 3.89 5.32
N ALA A 185 -7.80 4.73 6.35
CA ALA A 185 -8.89 5.03 7.26
C ALA A 185 -10.07 5.68 6.53
N ASP A 186 -9.81 6.72 5.71
CA ASP A 186 -10.84 7.39 4.90
C ASP A 186 -11.62 6.40 4.03
N ASP A 187 -10.91 5.58 3.25
CA ASP A 187 -11.57 4.63 2.34
C ASP A 187 -12.31 3.53 3.09
N THR A 188 -11.78 3.10 4.24
CA THR A 188 -12.45 2.11 5.11
C THR A 188 -13.74 2.68 5.69
N LEU A 189 -13.69 3.90 6.24
CA LEU A 189 -14.83 4.57 6.90
C LEU A 189 -15.89 5.07 5.91
N ASP A 190 -15.54 5.23 4.64
CA ASP A 190 -16.50 5.50 3.56
C ASP A 190 -17.13 4.22 3.01
N ALA A 191 -16.43 3.08 3.06
CA ALA A 191 -16.95 1.78 2.62
C ALA A 191 -17.77 1.06 3.71
N VAL A 192 -17.49 1.32 4.99
CA VAL A 192 -18.09 0.61 6.13
C VAL A 192 -18.71 1.60 7.11
N SER A 193 -19.99 1.40 7.44
CA SER A 193 -20.65 2.16 8.49
C SER A 193 -20.41 1.52 9.84
N LEU A 194 -20.03 2.34 10.83
CA LEU A 194 -19.98 1.95 12.25
C LEU A 194 -21.20 2.46 13.03
N LYS A 195 -22.27 2.85 12.33
CA LYS A 195 -23.53 3.24 12.98
C LYS A 195 -24.12 2.04 13.71
N GLY A 196 -24.41 2.21 15.00
CA GLY A 196 -24.96 1.14 15.86
C GLY A 196 -23.88 0.31 16.57
N VAL A 197 -22.60 0.43 16.18
CA VAL A 197 -21.48 -0.12 16.94
C VAL A 197 -21.30 0.70 18.21
N ARG A 198 -21.10 0.05 19.35
CA ARG A 198 -20.91 0.72 20.66
C ARG A 198 -19.46 0.68 21.11
N HIS A 199 -18.73 -0.37 20.74
CA HIS A 199 -17.35 -0.57 21.14
C HIS A 199 -16.55 -1.23 20.02
N LEU A 200 -15.62 -0.45 19.43
CA LEU A 200 -14.65 -0.93 18.45
C LEU A 200 -13.32 -1.23 19.13
N MET A 201 -12.76 -2.42 18.86
CA MET A 201 -11.39 -2.75 19.19
C MET A 201 -10.55 -2.87 17.91
N ASP A 202 -9.43 -2.14 17.84
CA ASP A 202 -8.44 -2.27 16.76
C ASP A 202 -7.25 -3.10 17.26
N ILE A 203 -7.02 -4.25 16.64
CA ILE A 203 -5.92 -5.16 16.98
C ILE A 203 -4.74 -4.81 16.08
N GLY A 204 -3.54 -4.62 16.64
CA GLY A 204 -2.35 -4.24 15.85
C GLY A 204 -2.45 -2.84 15.24
N GLY A 205 -3.20 -1.93 15.88
CA GLY A 205 -3.47 -0.58 15.38
C GLY A 205 -2.29 0.39 15.41
N GLY A 206 -1.12 -0.06 15.88
CA GLY A 206 0.10 0.73 16.01
C GLY A 206 -0.14 1.96 16.87
N THR A 207 0.30 3.13 16.39
CA THR A 207 0.17 4.40 17.12
C THR A 207 -1.29 4.89 17.30
N GLY A 208 -2.30 4.09 16.95
CA GLY A 208 -3.72 4.43 17.09
C GLY A 208 -4.24 5.33 15.97
N ALA A 209 -3.54 5.41 14.84
CA ALA A 209 -3.87 6.30 13.73
C ALA A 209 -5.28 6.07 13.19
N PHE A 210 -5.65 4.81 12.95
CA PHE A 210 -6.98 4.44 12.47
C PHE A 210 -8.07 4.80 13.48
N LEU A 211 -7.86 4.45 14.76
CA LEU A 211 -8.81 4.77 15.83
C LEU A 211 -9.00 6.28 16.05
N ALA A 212 -7.98 7.10 15.79
CA ALA A 212 -8.11 8.55 15.85
C ALA A 212 -9.11 9.08 14.80
N GLU A 213 -9.04 8.58 13.57
CA GLU A 213 -9.98 8.93 12.48
C GLU A 213 -11.39 8.39 12.75
N VAL A 214 -11.49 7.16 13.28
CA VAL A 214 -12.77 6.60 13.74
C VAL A 214 -13.37 7.51 14.82
N GLY A 215 -12.57 7.90 15.81
CA GLY A 215 -12.99 8.78 16.91
C GLY A 215 -13.50 10.14 16.39
N ALA A 216 -12.80 10.75 15.44
CA ALA A 216 -13.23 12.00 14.83
C ALA A 216 -14.59 11.90 14.13
N ARG A 217 -14.90 10.76 13.49
CA ARG A 217 -16.16 10.54 12.75
C ARG A 217 -17.31 10.03 13.62
N TYR A 218 -17.02 9.32 14.72
CA TYR A 218 -18.01 8.71 15.61
C TYR A 218 -17.77 9.13 17.07
N ALA A 219 -18.37 10.25 17.47
CA ALA A 219 -18.10 10.93 18.74
C ALA A 219 -18.39 10.09 20.01
N ASN A 220 -19.36 9.18 19.95
CA ASN A 220 -19.82 8.40 21.12
C ASN A 220 -19.31 6.95 21.15
N LEU A 221 -18.47 6.56 20.18
CA LEU A 221 -17.96 5.19 20.09
C LEU A 221 -16.87 4.96 21.14
N LYS A 222 -16.99 3.90 21.94
CA LYS A 222 -15.90 3.42 22.81
C LYS A 222 -14.82 2.77 21.94
N LEU A 223 -13.57 3.08 22.19
CA LEU A 223 -12.44 2.58 21.42
C LEU A 223 -11.50 1.76 22.31
N THR A 224 -10.98 0.64 21.80
CA THR A 224 -9.87 -0.08 22.41
C THR A 224 -8.77 -0.29 21.37
N LEU A 225 -7.54 0.11 21.70
CA LEU A 225 -6.36 -0.31 20.97
C LEU A 225 -5.80 -1.55 21.65
N PHE A 226 -5.64 -2.66 20.92
CA PHE A 226 -4.92 -3.83 21.39
C PHE A 226 -3.62 -4.02 20.61
N ASP A 227 -2.49 -3.74 21.25
CA ASP A 227 -1.17 -3.75 20.58
C ASP A 227 -0.04 -4.15 21.56
N LEU A 228 1.18 -4.31 21.05
CA LEU A 228 2.34 -4.62 21.88
C LEU A 228 2.63 -3.50 22.88
N PRO A 229 3.17 -3.82 24.07
CA PRO A 229 3.47 -2.83 25.12
C PRO A 229 4.32 -1.64 24.66
N ALA A 230 5.25 -1.86 23.72
CA ALA A 230 6.15 -0.84 23.20
C ALA A 230 5.42 0.31 22.47
N VAL A 231 4.21 0.07 21.98
CA VAL A 231 3.41 1.03 21.21
C VAL A 231 2.59 1.95 22.11
N ALA A 232 2.24 1.50 23.33
CA ALA A 232 1.32 2.19 24.22
C ALA A 232 1.65 3.69 24.44
N PRO A 233 2.90 4.11 24.73
CA PRO A 233 3.21 5.53 24.94
C PRO A 233 2.90 6.41 23.72
N HIS A 234 3.13 5.89 22.52
CA HIS A 234 2.86 6.63 21.27
C HIS A 234 1.36 6.75 21.01
N ALA A 235 0.59 5.71 21.31
CA ALA A 235 -0.86 5.72 21.20
C ALA A 235 -1.51 6.65 22.23
N GLU A 236 -1.04 6.65 23.48
CA GLU A 236 -1.49 7.58 24.52
C GLU A 236 -1.32 9.04 24.07
N ALA A 237 -0.12 9.38 23.58
CA ALA A 237 0.17 10.71 23.08
C ALA A 237 -0.77 11.11 21.93
N ARG A 238 -1.03 10.22 20.98
CA ARG A 238 -1.96 10.48 19.86
C ARG A 238 -3.39 10.67 20.35
N PHE A 239 -3.90 9.80 21.22
CA PHE A 239 -5.27 9.91 21.73
C PHE A 239 -5.46 11.16 22.60
N ALA A 240 -4.45 11.56 23.36
CA ALA A 240 -4.47 12.83 24.09
C ALA A 240 -4.55 14.03 23.13
N GLN A 241 -3.69 14.06 22.09
CA GLN A 241 -3.70 15.12 21.08
C GLN A 241 -5.02 15.19 20.30
N ALA A 242 -5.65 14.04 20.04
CA ALA A 242 -6.94 13.96 19.35
C ALA A 242 -8.15 14.22 20.28
N GLY A 243 -7.95 14.43 21.59
CA GLY A 243 -9.04 14.61 22.55
C GLY A 243 -9.88 13.36 22.79
N LEU A 244 -9.31 12.17 22.59
CA LEU A 244 -9.98 10.87 22.66
C LEU A 244 -9.70 10.09 23.95
N ALA A 245 -8.74 10.53 24.76
CA ALA A 245 -8.26 9.80 25.94
C ALA A 245 -9.38 9.31 26.89
N ALA A 246 -10.45 10.09 27.08
CA ALA A 246 -11.54 9.74 27.99
C ALA A 246 -12.42 8.55 27.54
N ARG A 247 -12.33 8.14 26.27
CA ARG A 247 -13.15 7.05 25.69
C ARG A 247 -12.34 6.00 24.95
N THR A 248 -11.02 6.07 25.06
CA THR A 248 -10.11 5.10 24.47
C THR A 248 -9.37 4.35 25.57
N GLU A 249 -9.37 3.02 25.45
CA GLU A 249 -8.63 2.11 26.31
C GLU A 249 -7.45 1.54 25.51
N ILE A 250 -6.27 1.43 26.13
CA ILE A 250 -5.12 0.75 25.54
C ILE A 250 -4.90 -0.54 26.32
N ALA A 251 -5.06 -1.67 25.64
CA ALA A 251 -4.83 -2.99 26.18
C ALA A 251 -3.55 -3.56 25.54
N SER A 252 -2.50 -3.71 26.34
CA SER A 252 -1.21 -4.19 25.83
C SER A 252 -1.15 -5.72 25.81
N GLY A 253 -0.75 -6.31 24.69
CA GLY A 253 -0.58 -7.75 24.53
C GLY A 253 -0.22 -8.18 23.11
N SER A 254 0.16 -9.44 22.96
CA SER A 254 0.40 -10.07 21.66
C SER A 254 -0.81 -10.92 21.28
N PHE A 255 -1.46 -10.61 20.15
CA PHE A 255 -2.58 -11.43 19.67
C PHE A 255 -2.16 -12.87 19.33
N ARG A 256 -0.85 -13.15 19.20
CA ARG A 256 -0.32 -14.49 18.94
C ARG A 256 -0.45 -15.36 20.18
N THR A 257 -0.04 -14.86 21.34
CA THR A 257 0.05 -15.64 22.58
C THR A 257 -1.10 -15.39 23.53
N ASP A 258 -1.61 -14.16 23.56
CA ASP A 258 -2.52 -13.71 24.61
C ASP A 258 -3.98 -13.81 24.17
N ALA A 259 -4.88 -13.77 25.16
CA ALA A 259 -6.31 -13.65 24.92
C ALA A 259 -6.67 -12.21 24.53
N LEU A 260 -7.69 -12.05 23.69
CA LEU A 260 -8.20 -10.73 23.31
C LEU A 260 -9.11 -10.16 24.42
N PRO A 261 -9.11 -8.83 24.65
CA PRO A 261 -10.06 -8.19 25.54
C PRO A 261 -11.51 -8.47 25.15
N ALA A 262 -12.36 -8.74 26.15
CA ALA A 262 -13.79 -8.95 25.95
C ALA A 262 -14.56 -7.60 25.91
N GLY A 263 -15.77 -7.63 25.35
CA GLY A 263 -16.68 -6.47 25.29
C GLY A 263 -16.87 -5.76 23.95
N PRO A 264 -15.93 -5.75 22.98
CA PRO A 264 -16.16 -5.07 21.71
C PRO A 264 -17.27 -5.76 20.90
N ASP A 265 -18.15 -4.96 20.27
CA ASP A 265 -19.13 -5.43 19.30
C ASP A 265 -18.68 -5.23 17.84
N ALA A 266 -17.53 -4.58 17.64
CA ALA A 266 -16.77 -4.63 16.40
C ALA A 266 -15.26 -4.76 16.65
N ILE A 267 -14.56 -5.47 15.76
CA ILE A 267 -13.11 -5.59 15.74
C ILE A 267 -12.58 -5.16 14.38
N SER A 268 -11.52 -4.36 14.35
CA SER A 268 -10.77 -4.02 13.13
C SER A 268 -9.38 -4.67 13.10
N LEU A 269 -8.98 -5.04 11.88
CA LEU A 269 -7.67 -5.53 11.50
C LEU A 269 -7.19 -4.70 10.32
N VAL A 270 -6.55 -3.57 10.59
CA VAL A 270 -6.08 -2.64 9.56
C VAL A 270 -4.60 -2.89 9.29
N ARG A 271 -4.27 -3.44 8.11
CA ARG A 271 -2.91 -3.85 7.72
C ARG A 271 -2.24 -4.82 8.69
N VAL A 272 -3.02 -5.76 9.22
CA VAL A 272 -2.51 -6.77 10.18
C VAL A 272 -2.27 -8.10 9.48
N LEU A 273 -3.23 -8.59 8.69
CA LEU A 273 -3.11 -9.93 8.11
C LEU A 273 -2.00 -9.95 7.05
N TYR A 274 -1.85 -8.83 6.34
CA TYR A 274 -0.85 -8.56 5.33
C TYR A 274 0.59 -8.93 5.76
N ASP A 275 0.91 -8.79 7.04
CA ASP A 275 2.26 -8.97 7.59
C ASP A 275 2.55 -10.39 8.10
N HIS A 276 1.55 -11.26 8.08
CA HIS A 276 1.61 -12.54 8.78
C HIS A 276 1.33 -13.75 7.89
N SER A 277 1.85 -14.91 8.30
CA SER A 277 1.62 -16.19 7.62
C SER A 277 0.16 -16.64 7.70
N ASP A 278 -0.25 -17.55 6.82
CA ASP A 278 -1.64 -18.06 6.78
C ASP A 278 -2.03 -18.75 8.10
N GLU A 279 -1.08 -19.40 8.79
CA GLU A 279 -1.30 -20.04 10.09
C GLU A 279 -1.57 -19.01 11.19
N THR A 280 -0.76 -17.96 11.24
CA THR A 280 -0.94 -16.85 12.20
C THR A 280 -2.28 -16.17 11.97
N VAL A 281 -2.60 -15.86 10.71
CA VAL A 281 -3.86 -15.20 10.33
C VAL A 281 -5.06 -16.08 10.68
N SER A 282 -4.98 -17.39 10.40
CA SER A 282 -6.08 -18.32 10.73
C SER A 282 -6.32 -18.38 12.24
N ALA A 283 -5.27 -18.46 13.06
CA ALA A 283 -5.39 -18.45 14.52
C ALA A 283 -5.97 -17.13 15.05
N LEU A 284 -5.54 -15.99 14.49
CA LEU A 284 -6.07 -14.67 14.85
C LEU A 284 -7.56 -14.55 14.52
N LEU A 285 -7.98 -14.98 13.33
CA LEU A 285 -9.39 -14.89 12.92
C LEU A 285 -10.30 -15.75 13.81
N THR A 286 -9.83 -16.92 14.28
CA THR A 286 -10.55 -17.72 15.28
C THR A 286 -10.70 -16.96 16.61
N LYS A 287 -9.61 -16.37 17.14
CA LYS A 287 -9.68 -15.55 18.37
C LYS A 287 -10.65 -14.38 18.23
N VAL A 288 -10.64 -13.71 17.08
CA VAL A 288 -11.55 -12.60 16.77
C VAL A 288 -13.00 -13.07 16.72
N TYR A 289 -13.27 -14.22 16.09
CA TYR A 289 -14.61 -14.82 16.08
C TYR A 289 -15.11 -15.15 17.49
N ASP A 290 -14.24 -15.70 18.34
CA ASP A 290 -14.58 -16.06 19.72
C ASP A 290 -14.84 -14.83 20.59
N ALA A 291 -14.07 -13.75 20.40
CA ALA A 291 -14.20 -12.50 21.16
C ALA A 291 -15.45 -11.69 20.79
N LEU A 292 -15.96 -11.82 19.56
CA LEU A 292 -17.15 -11.09 19.11
C LEU A 292 -18.45 -11.71 19.66
N PRO A 293 -19.42 -10.89 20.09
CA PRO A 293 -20.76 -11.35 20.39
C PRO A 293 -21.51 -11.77 19.11
N GLU A 294 -22.67 -12.40 19.25
CA GLU A 294 -23.58 -12.62 18.12
C GLU A 294 -23.93 -11.31 17.43
N GLY A 295 -23.94 -11.31 16.09
CA GLY A 295 -24.08 -10.09 15.28
C GLY A 295 -22.86 -9.16 15.30
N GLY A 296 -21.81 -9.48 16.05
CA GLY A 296 -20.57 -8.71 16.10
C GLY A 296 -19.84 -8.71 14.76
N GLN A 297 -19.16 -7.60 14.47
CA GLN A 297 -18.57 -7.33 13.16
C GLN A 297 -17.04 -7.35 13.18
N LEU A 298 -16.44 -7.99 12.19
CA LEU A 298 -15.02 -7.89 11.86
C LEU A 298 -14.83 -7.02 10.61
N ILE A 299 -13.89 -6.08 10.66
CA ILE A 299 -13.50 -5.21 9.56
C ILE A 299 -12.02 -5.42 9.26
N ILE A 300 -11.71 -5.89 8.06
CA ILE A 300 -10.34 -6.06 7.58
C ILE A 300 -10.11 -5.03 6.48
N SER A 301 -9.07 -4.21 6.62
CA SER A 301 -8.68 -3.22 5.60
C SER A 301 -7.18 -3.22 5.40
N GLU A 302 -6.75 -3.65 4.22
CA GLU A 302 -5.33 -3.72 3.86
C GLU A 302 -5.16 -3.75 2.34
N PRO A 303 -3.93 -3.51 1.82
CA PRO A 303 -3.64 -3.74 0.43
C PRO A 303 -3.88 -5.22 0.05
N MET A 304 -4.71 -5.45 -0.96
CA MET A 304 -5.10 -6.80 -1.38
C MET A 304 -4.60 -7.11 -2.80
N SER A 305 -4.30 -8.38 -3.06
CA SER A 305 -4.03 -8.87 -4.41
C SER A 305 -5.31 -8.98 -5.24
N GLY A 306 -5.14 -9.08 -6.56
CA GLY A 306 -6.25 -9.28 -7.49
C GLY A 306 -6.81 -10.71 -7.53
N GLY A 307 -6.19 -11.65 -6.80
CA GLY A 307 -6.58 -13.06 -6.79
C GLY A 307 -6.58 -13.67 -8.19
N ALA A 308 -7.73 -14.19 -8.63
CA ALA A 308 -7.88 -14.76 -9.98
C ALA A 308 -7.67 -13.74 -11.12
N ARG A 309 -7.69 -12.43 -10.82
CA ARG A 309 -7.47 -11.35 -11.80
C ARG A 309 -6.41 -10.38 -11.25
N PRO A 310 -5.12 -10.66 -11.45
CA PRO A 310 -4.03 -9.84 -10.93
C PRO A 310 -4.16 -8.36 -11.28
N GLN A 311 -3.79 -7.50 -10.34
CA GLN A 311 -3.84 -6.05 -10.43
C GLN A 311 -2.44 -5.45 -10.21
N ARG A 312 -2.18 -4.29 -10.81
CA ARG A 312 -0.85 -3.66 -10.73
C ARG A 312 -0.44 -3.30 -9.30
N ALA A 313 -1.36 -2.76 -8.50
CA ALA A 313 -1.06 -2.38 -7.12
C ALA A 313 -0.89 -3.62 -6.23
N GLY A 314 -1.86 -4.53 -6.24
CA GLY A 314 -1.84 -5.73 -5.41
C GLY A 314 -0.71 -6.70 -5.75
N ASP A 315 -0.56 -7.07 -7.03
CA ASP A 315 0.27 -8.20 -7.45
C ASP A 315 1.65 -7.80 -7.97
N ALA A 316 1.79 -6.59 -8.54
CA ALA A 316 3.07 -6.10 -9.07
C ALA A 316 3.76 -5.08 -8.15
N TYR A 317 3.15 -4.72 -7.02
CA TYR A 317 3.77 -3.86 -6.01
C TYR A 317 3.66 -4.48 -4.61
N PHE A 318 2.47 -4.62 -4.05
CA PHE A 318 2.31 -5.10 -2.68
C PHE A 318 2.77 -6.55 -2.47
N ALA A 319 2.46 -7.48 -3.38
CA ALA A 319 2.95 -8.86 -3.28
C ALA A 319 4.49 -8.96 -3.35
N ILE A 320 5.15 -8.14 -4.17
CA ILE A 320 6.62 -8.07 -4.22
C ILE A 320 7.16 -7.45 -2.92
N TYR A 321 6.47 -6.44 -2.39
CA TYR A 321 6.82 -5.81 -1.12
C TYR A 321 6.76 -6.82 0.03
N THR A 322 5.71 -7.65 0.15
CA THR A 322 5.65 -8.72 1.16
C THR A 322 6.74 -9.76 0.97
N LEU A 323 7.09 -10.07 -0.28
CA LEU A 323 8.18 -11.01 -0.54
C LEU A 323 9.52 -10.45 -0.06
N ALA A 324 9.77 -9.14 -0.26
CA ALA A 324 10.95 -8.46 0.24
C ALA A 324 10.96 -8.31 1.77
N MET A 325 9.81 -8.19 2.42
CA MET A 325 9.71 -8.20 3.89
C MET A 325 10.11 -9.54 4.51
N GLY A 326 10.16 -10.63 3.72
CA GLY A 326 10.43 -11.99 4.22
C GLY A 326 9.28 -12.58 5.05
N THR A 327 8.17 -11.85 5.20
CA THR A 327 6.97 -12.26 5.92
C THR A 327 5.73 -11.67 5.26
N GLY A 328 4.58 -12.22 5.61
CA GLY A 328 3.31 -11.73 5.15
C GLY A 328 2.95 -12.19 3.76
N LYS A 329 1.79 -11.75 3.30
CA LYS A 329 1.21 -12.12 2.01
C LYS A 329 0.14 -11.12 1.62
N ALA A 330 0.29 -10.52 0.44
CA ALA A 330 -0.80 -9.79 -0.21
C ALA A 330 -1.90 -10.78 -0.65
N ARG A 331 -2.92 -10.96 0.19
CA ARG A 331 -4.07 -11.83 -0.09
C ARG A 331 -5.14 -11.08 -0.85
N SER A 332 -5.92 -11.79 -1.64
CA SER A 332 -7.11 -11.25 -2.27
C SER A 332 -8.27 -11.16 -1.27
N ALA A 333 -9.24 -10.30 -1.55
CA ALA A 333 -10.47 -10.21 -0.75
C ALA A 333 -11.20 -11.56 -0.66
N ASP A 334 -11.16 -12.38 -1.71
CA ASP A 334 -11.74 -13.72 -1.74
C ASP A 334 -11.00 -14.72 -0.84
N GLU A 335 -9.66 -14.68 -0.81
CA GLU A 335 -8.87 -15.50 0.11
C GLU A 335 -9.17 -15.14 1.57
N ILE A 336 -9.17 -13.84 1.89
CA ILE A 336 -9.50 -13.33 3.23
C ILE A 336 -10.93 -13.73 3.63
N ALA A 337 -11.89 -13.56 2.72
CA ALA A 337 -13.28 -13.99 2.93
C ALA A 337 -13.34 -15.50 3.21
N GLN A 338 -12.59 -16.33 2.49
CA GLN A 338 -12.57 -17.77 2.74
C GLN A 338 -11.97 -18.11 4.11
N MET A 339 -10.91 -17.40 4.52
CA MET A 339 -10.33 -17.54 5.87
C MET A 339 -11.34 -17.16 6.96
N CYS A 340 -12.11 -16.08 6.77
CA CYS A 340 -13.18 -15.70 7.69
C CYS A 340 -14.28 -16.77 7.77
N ARG A 341 -14.70 -17.38 6.65
CA ARG A 341 -15.68 -18.49 6.68
C ARG A 341 -15.16 -19.68 7.48
N ARG A 342 -13.88 -20.01 7.32
CA ARG A 342 -13.25 -21.11 8.07
C ARG A 342 -13.20 -20.83 9.58
N ALA A 343 -13.08 -19.56 9.98
CA ALA A 343 -13.14 -19.15 11.38
C ALA A 343 -14.57 -19.14 11.96
N GLY A 344 -15.62 -19.28 11.14
CA GLY A 344 -17.01 -19.37 11.59
C GLY A 344 -17.89 -18.18 11.21
N PHE A 345 -17.34 -17.13 10.60
CA PHE A 345 -18.14 -15.99 10.15
C PHE A 345 -19.11 -16.40 9.04
N GLN A 346 -20.38 -15.99 9.16
CA GLN A 346 -21.46 -16.42 8.27
C GLN A 346 -21.74 -15.38 7.17
N THR A 347 -21.80 -14.10 7.55
CA THR A 347 -22.04 -13.01 6.61
C THR A 347 -20.71 -12.39 6.23
N ILE A 348 -20.41 -12.32 4.93
CA ILE A 348 -19.19 -11.69 4.43
C ILE A 348 -19.52 -10.77 3.26
N ALA A 349 -19.03 -9.54 3.33
CA ALA A 349 -19.14 -8.53 2.30
C ALA A 349 -17.75 -8.02 1.90
N GLN A 350 -17.60 -7.66 0.64
CA GLN A 350 -16.41 -7.01 0.08
C GLN A 350 -16.84 -5.66 -0.51
N PRO A 351 -17.09 -4.65 0.33
CA PRO A 351 -17.60 -3.37 -0.16
C PRO A 351 -16.60 -2.70 -1.11
N ALA A 352 -17.13 -2.03 -2.13
CA ALA A 352 -16.29 -1.27 -3.04
C ALA A 352 -15.71 -0.04 -2.31
N VAL A 353 -14.41 0.16 -2.48
CA VAL A 353 -13.65 1.29 -1.94
C VAL A 353 -13.36 2.30 -3.04
N ARG A 354 -13.14 3.57 -2.67
CA ARG A 354 -12.85 4.63 -3.65
C ARG A 354 -11.52 4.43 -4.35
N ARG A 355 -10.48 3.98 -3.62
CA ARG A 355 -9.13 3.79 -4.15
C ARG A 355 -8.65 2.36 -3.87
N PRO A 356 -9.10 1.36 -4.66
CA PRO A 356 -8.71 -0.04 -4.48
C PRO A 356 -7.21 -0.31 -4.66
N PHE A 357 -6.45 0.67 -5.18
CA PHE A 357 -5.00 0.62 -5.27
C PHE A 357 -4.28 1.06 -3.97
N ILE A 358 -5.01 1.55 -2.96
CA ILE A 358 -4.49 1.91 -1.63
C ILE A 358 -4.83 0.80 -0.62
N THR A 359 -6.10 0.41 -0.56
CA THR A 359 -6.60 -0.63 0.35
C THR A 359 -7.80 -1.33 -0.26
N GLY A 360 -8.06 -2.58 0.11
CA GLY A 360 -9.34 -3.26 -0.05
C GLY A 360 -10.01 -3.44 1.31
N VAL A 361 -11.29 -3.77 1.32
CA VAL A 361 -12.04 -3.99 2.57
C VAL A 361 -12.81 -5.31 2.51
N VAL A 362 -12.70 -6.10 3.56
CA VAL A 362 -13.55 -7.27 3.82
C VAL A 362 -14.24 -7.06 5.15
N VAL A 363 -15.57 -7.20 5.17
CA VAL A 363 -16.38 -7.18 6.39
C VAL A 363 -16.94 -8.58 6.61
N ALA A 364 -16.81 -9.09 7.83
CA ALA A 364 -17.41 -10.34 8.24
C ALA A 364 -18.28 -10.13 9.49
N ALA A 365 -19.35 -10.89 9.65
CA ALA A 365 -20.18 -10.83 10.86
C ALA A 365 -20.49 -12.22 11.40
N LYS A 366 -20.48 -12.31 12.73
CA LYS A 366 -20.88 -13.51 13.46
C LYS A 366 -22.39 -13.69 13.32
N GLY A 367 -22.82 -14.92 13.06
CA GLY A 367 -24.25 -15.23 12.95
C GLY A 367 -25.02 -14.83 14.21
N SER A 368 -26.28 -14.45 14.04
CA SER A 368 -27.25 -14.47 15.14
C SER A 368 -27.80 -15.90 15.21
N SER A 369 -27.78 -16.49 16.39
CA SER A 369 -28.31 -17.85 16.61
C SER A 369 -29.82 -17.93 16.39
#